data_AF-A0A1G2S7I1-F1
#
_entry.id   AF-A0A1G2S7I1-F1
#
_cell.length_a   1.000
_cell.length_b   1.000
_cell.length_c   1.000
_cell.angle_alpha   90.00
_cell.angle_beta   90.00
_cell.angle_gamma   90.00
#
_symmetry.space_group_name_H-M   'P 1'
#
loop_
_entity.id
_entity.type
_entity.pdbx_description
1 polymer ?
#
loop_
_entity_poly.entity_id
_entity_poly.type
_entity_poly.pdbx_seq_one_letter_code
_entity_poly.pdbx_strand_id
1 'polypeptide(L)'
;MTSMNFKKERDGGFTLLELLIVISIIAILSVALVLVLNPAEALRKSRDAQRISDLSTMKTALGLYLTSTSTPYLGLTNNLPCFLTPGLTAPVTPTKIYYSSPTSITHTGLMGASAYAAAAVSVGAANLSLTDGTGWIPVNFDSLIGGSPISNIPVDPINTLNGNGGTTDGYATGISPASYFYRYACSATPLTFEMNAILESSAYTTGADDKRASDGGNNASFYEVGTNLKILDAGTDF
;
A
#
# COMPACT_ATOMS: atom_id res chain seq x y z
N MET A 1 -63.04 -48.59 -9.03
CA MET A 1 -62.22 -47.75 -8.13
C MET A 1 -60.90 -48.48 -7.90
N THR A 2 -59.83 -48.03 -8.55
CA THR A 2 -58.50 -48.65 -8.44
C THR A 2 -57.79 -48.05 -7.23
N SER A 3 -57.49 -48.89 -6.24
CA SER A 3 -56.76 -48.51 -5.03
C SER A 3 -55.29 -48.26 -5.37
N MET A 4 -54.82 -47.01 -5.21
CA MET A 4 -53.39 -46.65 -5.29
C MET A 4 -52.77 -46.87 -3.92
N ASN A 5 -51.87 -47.85 -3.84
CA ASN A 5 -51.16 -48.22 -2.63
C ASN A 5 -49.85 -47.41 -2.55
N PHE A 6 -49.80 -46.37 -1.70
CA PHE A 6 -48.58 -45.60 -1.48
C PHE A 6 -47.63 -46.40 -0.58
N LYS A 7 -46.55 -46.93 -1.17
CA LYS A 7 -45.42 -47.48 -0.43
C LYS A 7 -44.72 -46.34 0.31
N LYS A 8 -44.79 -46.36 1.65
CA LYS A 8 -44.05 -45.44 2.51
C LYS A 8 -42.60 -45.89 2.57
N GLU A 9 -41.71 -45.17 1.90
CA GLU A 9 -40.25 -45.31 2.05
C GLU A 9 -39.88 -44.99 3.52
N ARG A 10 -39.01 -45.80 4.12
CA ARG A 10 -38.50 -45.57 5.47
C ARG A 10 -37.27 -44.67 5.37
N ASP A 11 -37.40 -43.41 5.77
CA ASP A 11 -36.22 -42.57 6.01
C ASP A 11 -35.38 -43.20 7.14
N GLY A 12 -34.17 -43.62 6.80
CA GLY A 12 -33.20 -44.14 7.77
C GLY A 12 -32.72 -43.02 8.69
N GLY A 13 -32.74 -43.27 10.00
CA GLY A 13 -32.16 -42.36 10.98
C GLY A 13 -30.64 -42.51 11.07
N PHE A 14 -29.94 -41.38 11.29
CA PHE A 14 -28.50 -41.37 11.58
C PHE A 14 -28.17 -42.14 12.86
N THR A 15 -27.10 -42.94 12.85
CA THR A 15 -26.59 -43.58 14.07
C THR A 15 -25.67 -42.63 14.84
N LEU A 16 -25.64 -42.77 16.17
CA LEU A 16 -24.70 -42.01 17.02
C LEU A 16 -23.23 -42.33 16.69
N LEU A 17 -22.96 -43.56 16.25
CA LEU A 17 -21.62 -44.00 15.85
C LEU A 17 -21.15 -43.26 14.59
N GLU A 18 -22.02 -43.11 13.59
CA GLU A 18 -21.69 -42.34 12.38
C GLU A 18 -21.38 -40.88 12.71
N LEU A 19 -22.19 -40.26 13.58
CA LEU A 19 -21.93 -38.88 14.00
C LEU A 19 -20.58 -38.75 14.74
N LEU A 20 -20.24 -39.72 15.61
CA LEU A 20 -18.97 -39.75 16.34
C LEU A 20 -17.76 -39.87 15.41
N ILE A 21 -17.84 -40.75 14.41
CA ILE A 21 -16.76 -40.95 13.43
C ILE A 21 -16.58 -39.67 12.59
N VAL A 22 -17.67 -39.03 12.17
CA VAL A 22 -17.63 -37.80 11.37
C VAL A 22 -16.94 -36.66 12.14
N ILE A 23 -17.33 -36.40 13.39
CA ILE A 23 -16.69 -35.32 14.17
C ILE A 23 -15.21 -35.60 14.44
N SER A 24 -14.84 -36.89 14.59
CA SER A 24 -13.46 -37.32 14.79
C SER A 24 -12.61 -37.10 13.54
N ILE A 25 -13.13 -37.44 12.36
CA ILE A 25 -12.46 -37.19 11.07
C ILE A 25 -12.34 -35.68 10.81
N ILE A 26 -13.40 -34.90 11.04
CA ILE A 26 -13.37 -33.44 10.87
C ILE A 26 -12.33 -32.81 11.79
N ALA A 27 -12.22 -33.24 13.05
CA ALA A 27 -11.22 -32.71 13.97
C ALA A 27 -9.78 -32.93 13.48
N ILE A 28 -9.47 -34.14 13.01
CA ILE A 28 -8.13 -34.48 12.50
C ILE A 28 -7.83 -33.69 11.21
N LEU A 29 -8.77 -33.67 10.26
CA LEU A 29 -8.59 -32.94 8.99
C LEU A 29 -8.45 -31.44 9.21
N SER A 30 -9.16 -30.86 10.17
CA SER A 30 -9.11 -29.43 10.46
C SER A 30 -7.72 -28.99 10.94
N VAL A 31 -7.07 -29.77 11.81
CA VAL A 31 -5.71 -29.48 12.27
C VAL A 31 -4.70 -29.58 11.12
N ALA A 32 -4.80 -30.63 10.30
CA ALA A 32 -3.92 -30.80 9.15
C ALA A 32 -4.06 -29.66 8.13
N LEU A 33 -5.29 -29.20 7.90
CA LEU A 33 -5.58 -28.14 6.94
C LEU A 33 -4.91 -26.80 7.32
N VAL A 34 -4.93 -26.41 8.60
CA VAL A 34 -4.32 -25.16 9.07
C VAL A 34 -2.79 -25.18 8.93
N LEU A 35 -2.17 -26.35 9.09
CA LEU A 35 -0.73 -26.51 8.92
C LEU A 35 -0.30 -26.40 7.44
N VAL A 36 -1.16 -26.86 6.52
CA VAL A 36 -0.88 -26.85 5.07
C VAL A 36 -1.25 -25.49 4.45
N LEU A 37 -2.44 -24.98 4.76
CA LEU A 37 -2.92 -23.69 4.28
C LEU A 37 -2.57 -22.65 5.33
N ASN A 38 -1.36 -22.09 5.30
CA ASN A 38 -0.98 -20.96 6.15
C ASN A 38 -1.93 -19.77 5.87
N PRO A 39 -3.00 -19.56 6.68
CA PRO A 39 -4.09 -18.67 6.29
C PRO A 39 -3.69 -17.22 6.51
N ALA A 40 -2.82 -16.96 7.48
CA ALA A 40 -2.22 -15.65 7.70
C ALA A 40 -1.43 -15.21 6.46
N GLU A 41 -0.65 -16.11 5.86
CA GLU A 41 0.12 -15.82 4.65
C GLU A 41 -0.78 -15.57 3.43
N ALA A 42 -1.88 -16.33 3.30
CA ALA A 42 -2.87 -16.08 2.25
C ALA A 42 -3.50 -14.68 2.37
N LEU A 43 -3.81 -14.23 3.59
CA LEU A 43 -4.31 -12.87 3.83
C LEU A 43 -3.25 -11.80 3.52
N ARG A 44 -1.99 -12.01 3.91
CA ARG A 44 -0.87 -11.11 3.57
C ARG A 44 -0.71 -10.99 2.05
N LYS A 45 -0.72 -12.12 1.34
CA LYS A 45 -0.66 -12.16 -0.12
C LYS A 45 -1.82 -11.43 -0.78
N SER A 46 -3.03 -11.56 -0.23
CA SER A 46 -4.21 -10.84 -0.73
C SER A 46 -4.08 -9.32 -0.56
N ARG A 47 -3.59 -8.85 0.61
CA ARG A 47 -3.36 -7.42 0.84
C ARG A 47 -2.27 -6.87 -0.06
N ASP A 48 -1.17 -7.61 -0.25
CA ASP A 48 -0.11 -7.18 -1.16
C ASP A 48 -0.58 -7.12 -2.63
N ALA A 49 -1.40 -8.09 -3.07
CA ALA A 49 -2.00 -8.02 -4.39
C ALA A 49 -2.85 -6.75 -4.55
N GLN A 50 -3.57 -6.35 -3.50
CA GLN A 50 -4.27 -5.07 -3.46
C GLN A 50 -3.30 -3.88 -3.51
N ARG A 51 -2.24 -3.85 -2.70
CA ARG A 51 -1.21 -2.78 -2.74
C ARG A 51 -0.59 -2.59 -4.12
N ILE A 52 -0.24 -3.69 -4.77
CA ILE A 52 0.34 -3.68 -6.13
C ILE A 52 -0.68 -3.11 -7.14
N SER A 53 -1.95 -3.56 -7.05
CA SER A 53 -3.03 -3.06 -7.91
C SER A 53 -3.33 -1.58 -7.67
N ASP A 54 -3.33 -1.14 -6.42
CA ASP A 54 -3.56 0.25 -6.00
C ASP A 54 -2.49 1.17 -6.60
N LEU A 55 -1.20 0.81 -6.43
CA LEU A 55 -0.10 1.61 -6.98
C LEU A 55 -0.08 1.59 -8.52
N SER A 56 -0.41 0.47 -9.16
CA SER A 56 -0.53 0.39 -10.62
C SER A 56 -1.66 1.29 -11.16
N THR A 57 -2.80 1.32 -10.46
CA THR A 57 -3.92 2.20 -10.79
C THR A 57 -3.52 3.67 -10.63
N MET A 58 -2.86 4.01 -9.53
CA MET A 58 -2.36 5.37 -9.30
C MET A 58 -1.32 5.81 -10.32
N LYS A 59 -0.39 4.93 -10.71
CA LYS A 59 0.59 5.23 -11.77
C LYS A 59 -0.11 5.56 -13.09
N THR A 60 -1.18 4.83 -13.42
CA THR A 60 -1.98 5.08 -14.62
C THR A 60 -2.72 6.41 -14.53
N ALA A 61 -3.36 6.70 -13.40
CA ALA A 61 -4.08 7.96 -13.17
C ALA A 61 -3.15 9.19 -13.24
N LEU A 62 -1.99 9.12 -12.58
CA LEU A 62 -0.95 10.15 -12.65
C LEU A 62 -0.38 10.30 -14.06
N GLY A 63 -0.19 9.19 -14.77
CA GLY A 63 0.23 9.20 -16.18
C GLY A 63 -0.78 9.94 -17.06
N LEU A 64 -2.08 9.63 -16.93
CA LEU A 64 -3.14 10.33 -17.66
C LEU A 64 -3.17 11.82 -17.30
N TYR A 65 -3.00 12.17 -16.02
CA TYR A 65 -2.94 13.56 -15.57
C TYR A 65 -1.79 14.31 -16.24
N LEU A 66 -0.59 13.72 -16.26
CA LEU A 66 0.61 14.29 -16.87
C LEU A 66 0.46 14.52 -18.38
N THR A 67 -0.24 13.63 -19.09
CA THR A 67 -0.40 13.73 -20.55
C THR A 67 -1.58 14.61 -20.97
N SER A 68 -2.57 14.78 -20.10
CA SER A 68 -3.83 15.48 -20.44
C SER A 68 -3.90 16.91 -19.88
N THR A 69 -2.93 17.32 -19.07
CA THR A 69 -2.84 18.65 -18.48
C THR A 69 -1.74 19.45 -19.16
N SER A 70 -2.04 20.67 -19.62
CA SER A 70 -1.07 21.51 -20.35
C SER A 70 0.13 21.95 -19.49
N THR A 71 -0.11 22.21 -18.21
CA THR A 71 0.90 22.62 -17.22
C THR A 71 0.71 21.78 -15.95
N PRO A 72 1.16 20.51 -15.96
CA PRO A 72 0.90 19.61 -14.86
C PRO A 72 1.72 19.96 -13.61
N TYR A 73 1.09 19.82 -12.45
CA TYR A 73 1.74 19.89 -11.15
C TYR A 73 1.60 18.55 -10.41
N LEU A 74 2.72 17.94 -10.05
CA LEU A 74 2.81 16.73 -9.23
C LEU A 74 2.97 17.05 -7.74
N GLY A 75 3.35 18.29 -7.42
CA GLY A 75 3.27 18.88 -6.09
C GLY A 75 2.12 19.88 -6.01
N LEU A 76 2.26 20.88 -5.13
CA LEU A 76 1.38 22.05 -5.13
C LEU A 76 1.79 23.04 -6.24
N THR A 77 1.42 24.30 -6.08
CA THR A 77 1.76 25.39 -7.01
C THR A 77 3.24 25.38 -7.40
N ASN A 78 3.51 25.44 -8.71
CA ASN A 78 4.85 25.42 -9.29
C ASN A 78 5.68 24.16 -8.96
N ASN A 79 5.04 23.03 -8.68
CA ASN A 79 5.69 21.78 -8.25
C ASN A 79 6.48 21.92 -6.93
N LEU A 80 6.20 22.92 -6.11
CA LEU A 80 6.68 22.91 -4.73
C LEU A 80 5.70 22.08 -3.89
N PRO A 81 6.16 21.24 -2.94
CA PRO A 81 7.54 20.99 -2.52
C PRO A 81 8.11 19.67 -3.09
N CYS A 82 8.06 19.46 -4.41
CA CYS A 82 8.75 18.35 -5.06
C CYS A 82 10.28 18.49 -4.90
N PHE A 83 10.99 17.37 -4.97
CA PHE A 83 12.44 17.31 -5.11
C PHE A 83 12.90 18.06 -6.36
N LEU A 84 14.01 18.80 -6.30
CA LEU A 84 14.50 19.50 -7.48
C LEU A 84 14.90 18.53 -8.60
N THR A 85 15.71 17.52 -8.25
CA THR A 85 16.12 16.43 -9.12
C THR A 85 16.06 15.09 -8.36
N PRO A 86 15.86 13.95 -9.03
CA PRO A 86 15.95 12.63 -8.40
C PRO A 86 17.36 12.36 -7.82
N GLY A 87 17.44 11.52 -6.79
CA GLY A 87 18.70 11.00 -6.24
C GLY A 87 19.50 11.97 -5.37
N LEU A 88 18.95 13.14 -5.02
CA LEU A 88 19.64 14.08 -4.13
C LEU A 88 19.61 13.58 -2.68
N THR A 89 20.77 13.50 -2.04
CA THR A 89 20.93 13.15 -0.62
C THR A 89 20.71 14.34 0.34
N ALA A 90 20.55 15.55 -0.20
CA ALA A 90 20.21 16.74 0.58
C ALA A 90 19.37 17.69 -0.29
N PRO A 91 18.10 17.94 0.04
CA PRO A 91 17.27 18.84 -0.75
C PRO A 91 17.69 20.29 -0.49
N VAL A 92 17.85 21.06 -1.57
CA VAL A 92 18.20 22.50 -1.52
C VAL A 92 16.99 23.41 -1.24
N THR A 93 15.79 22.84 -1.11
CA THR A 93 14.51 23.50 -0.85
C THR A 93 13.67 22.64 0.09
N PRO A 94 12.68 23.21 0.81
CA PRO A 94 11.76 22.39 1.60
C PRO A 94 11.04 21.41 0.67
N THR A 95 11.38 20.13 0.79
CA THR A 95 10.74 19.03 0.07
C THR A 95 9.77 18.32 0.98
N LYS A 96 8.77 17.64 0.43
CA LYS A 96 7.84 16.84 1.23
C LYS A 96 7.64 15.45 0.68
N ILE A 97 7.41 14.53 1.60
CA ILE A 97 6.96 13.18 1.32
C ILE A 97 5.57 13.06 1.90
N TYR A 98 4.65 12.60 1.06
CA TYR A 98 3.25 12.50 1.41
C TYR A 98 2.91 11.06 1.75
N TYR A 99 2.11 10.86 2.78
CA TYR A 99 1.76 9.55 3.30
C TYR A 99 0.26 9.35 3.29
N SER A 100 -0.18 8.15 2.90
CA SER A 100 -1.58 7.77 2.90
C SER A 100 -2.12 7.51 4.32
N SER A 101 -1.71 8.26 5.34
CA SER A 101 -2.04 8.02 6.75
C SER A 101 -2.74 9.26 7.34
N PRO A 102 -3.77 9.08 8.19
CA PRO A 102 -4.38 10.19 8.92
C PRO A 102 -3.57 10.61 10.14
N THR A 103 -2.65 9.76 10.58
CA THR A 103 -1.79 10.02 11.71
C THR A 103 -0.62 10.87 11.25
N SER A 104 -0.38 12.00 11.92
CA SER A 104 0.79 12.84 11.65
C SER A 104 2.06 12.06 11.87
N ILE A 105 2.86 11.93 10.81
CA ILE A 105 4.16 11.28 10.83
C ILE A 105 5.22 12.32 11.17
N THR A 106 6.05 12.03 12.16
CA THR A 106 7.23 12.83 12.49
C THR A 106 8.48 12.09 12.03
N HIS A 107 9.32 12.78 11.25
CA HIS A 107 10.58 12.24 10.75
C HIS A 107 11.72 13.17 11.10
N THR A 108 12.81 12.61 11.61
CA THR A 108 14.03 13.36 11.91
C THR A 108 15.25 12.67 11.28
N GLY A 109 15.14 12.19 10.05
CA GLY A 109 16.26 11.46 9.43
C GLY A 109 16.14 11.18 7.93
N LEU A 110 15.01 11.53 7.31
CA LEU A 110 14.77 11.31 5.90
C LEU A 110 15.93 11.81 5.03
N MET A 111 16.44 10.91 4.21
CA MET A 111 17.56 11.12 3.28
C MET A 111 18.90 11.46 3.93
N GLY A 112 19.09 11.21 5.23
CA GLY A 112 20.38 11.36 5.91
C GLY A 112 20.81 12.81 6.19
N ALA A 113 19.89 13.80 6.13
CA ALA A 113 20.24 15.21 6.31
C ALA A 113 19.85 15.77 7.69
N SER A 114 20.85 16.27 8.42
CA SER A 114 20.72 16.94 9.73
C SER A 114 20.30 18.42 9.67
N ALA A 115 19.84 18.95 8.53
CA ALA A 115 19.44 20.36 8.44
C ALA A 115 18.34 20.71 7.41
N TYR A 116 17.95 19.81 6.51
CA TYR A 116 16.95 20.09 5.46
C TYR A 116 16.10 18.85 5.14
N ALA A 117 15.64 18.13 6.17
CA ALA A 117 14.87 16.91 5.97
C ALA A 117 13.58 17.18 5.18
N ALA A 118 13.23 16.27 4.26
CA ALA A 118 11.91 16.28 3.65
C ALA A 118 10.85 16.21 4.77
N ALA A 119 9.90 17.13 4.78
CA ALA A 119 8.85 17.13 5.81
C ALA A 119 7.77 16.12 5.43
N ALA A 120 7.46 15.21 6.37
CA ALA A 120 6.35 14.29 6.23
C ALA A 120 5.01 15.05 6.19
N VAL A 121 4.13 14.64 5.28
CA VAL A 121 2.76 15.17 5.16
C VAL A 121 1.77 14.03 5.29
N SER A 122 0.87 14.21 6.24
CA SER A 122 -0.33 13.40 6.41
C SER A 122 -1.55 14.30 6.22
N VAL A 123 -2.67 13.75 5.74
CA VAL A 123 -3.94 14.48 5.60
C VAL A 123 -4.97 13.89 6.56
N GLY A 124 -5.94 14.69 7.01
CA GLY A 124 -6.98 14.17 7.90
C GLY A 124 -7.76 13.00 7.28
N ALA A 125 -8.35 12.14 8.12
CA ALA A 125 -9.05 10.93 7.67
C ALA A 125 -10.15 11.19 6.63
N ALA A 126 -10.81 12.35 6.70
CA ALA A 126 -11.84 12.76 5.72
C ALA A 126 -11.27 13.02 4.32
N ASN A 127 -9.96 13.28 4.20
CA ASN A 127 -9.33 13.69 2.96
C ASN A 127 -8.55 12.54 2.29
N LEU A 128 -8.26 11.45 3.00
CA LEU A 128 -7.35 10.40 2.52
C LEU A 128 -7.67 9.88 1.12
N SER A 129 -8.95 9.74 0.79
CA SER A 129 -9.38 9.19 -0.49
C SER A 129 -9.79 10.25 -1.52
N LEU A 130 -9.70 11.55 -1.21
CA LEU A 130 -10.17 12.61 -2.11
C LEU A 130 -9.25 12.79 -3.33
N THR A 131 -9.87 13.08 -4.48
CA THR A 131 -9.22 13.24 -5.79
C THR A 131 -9.11 14.70 -6.25
N ASP A 132 -9.55 15.64 -5.42
CA ASP A 132 -9.65 17.08 -5.71
C ASP A 132 -8.33 17.86 -5.47
N GLY A 133 -7.24 17.15 -5.17
CA GLY A 133 -5.94 17.71 -4.83
C GLY A 133 -5.75 18.01 -3.33
N THR A 134 -6.75 17.74 -2.49
CA THR A 134 -6.64 17.86 -1.02
C THR A 134 -6.35 16.53 -0.32
N GLY A 135 -6.31 15.43 -1.07
CA GLY A 135 -5.92 14.10 -0.58
C GLY A 135 -4.42 13.95 -0.32
N TRP A 136 -3.99 12.74 0.04
CA TRP A 136 -2.58 12.51 0.39
C TRP A 136 -1.66 12.63 -0.84
N ILE A 137 -2.15 12.42 -2.05
CA ILE A 137 -1.42 12.85 -3.26
C ILE A 137 -1.95 14.23 -3.66
N PRO A 138 -1.10 15.27 -3.72
CA PRO A 138 -1.51 16.65 -3.92
C PRO A 138 -1.81 16.98 -5.40
N VAL A 139 -2.47 16.06 -6.11
CA VAL A 139 -2.83 16.21 -7.53
C VAL A 139 -4.35 16.26 -7.64
N ASN A 140 -4.86 17.30 -8.29
CA ASN A 140 -6.30 17.44 -8.55
C ASN A 140 -6.68 16.70 -9.83
N PHE A 141 -7.10 15.45 -9.68
CA PHE A 141 -7.59 14.61 -10.77
C PHE A 141 -8.95 15.07 -11.30
N ASP A 142 -9.78 15.71 -10.48
CA ASP A 142 -11.10 16.23 -10.87
C ASP A 142 -10.99 17.35 -11.92
N SER A 143 -9.81 17.98 -12.04
CA SER A 143 -9.53 19.02 -13.04
C SER A 143 -9.37 18.49 -14.48
N LEU A 144 -9.32 17.17 -14.67
CA LEU A 144 -9.17 16.56 -15.98
C LEU A 144 -10.42 16.74 -16.84
N ILE A 145 -10.22 17.00 -18.13
CA ILE A 145 -11.32 17.05 -19.11
C ILE A 145 -11.91 15.64 -19.22
N GLY A 146 -13.18 15.49 -18.83
CA GLY A 146 -13.85 14.19 -18.72
C GLY A 146 -14.01 13.68 -17.29
N GLY A 147 -13.49 14.41 -16.29
CA GLY A 147 -13.58 14.06 -14.87
C GLY A 147 -12.39 13.21 -14.41
N SER A 148 -12.37 12.92 -13.10
CA SER A 148 -11.30 12.10 -12.51
C SER A 148 -11.31 10.67 -13.07
N PRO A 149 -10.14 10.11 -13.45
CA PRO A 149 -10.02 8.72 -13.90
C PRO A 149 -10.18 7.70 -12.77
N ILE A 150 -10.21 8.16 -11.52
CA ILE A 150 -10.38 7.33 -10.33
C ILE A 150 -11.44 7.96 -9.42
N SER A 151 -12.27 7.13 -8.78
CA SER A 151 -13.28 7.63 -7.84
C SER A 151 -12.70 8.00 -6.48
N ASN A 152 -11.53 7.45 -6.14
CA ASN A 152 -10.87 7.64 -4.85
C ASN A 152 -9.38 7.27 -4.93
N ILE A 153 -8.53 8.03 -4.26
CA ILE A 153 -7.13 7.68 -4.05
C ILE A 153 -7.07 6.50 -3.05
N PRO A 154 -6.29 5.43 -3.33
CA PRO A 154 -6.26 4.26 -2.48
C PRO A 154 -5.56 4.56 -1.15
N VAL A 155 -5.95 3.78 -0.14
CA VAL A 155 -5.39 3.78 1.21
C VAL A 155 -5.03 2.34 1.51
N ASP A 156 -3.85 2.13 2.11
CA ASP A 156 -3.40 0.79 2.49
C ASP A 156 -4.46 0.04 3.32
N PRO A 157 -4.69 -1.27 3.12
CA PRO A 157 -5.72 -2.01 3.83
C PRO A 157 -5.57 -2.08 5.36
N ILE A 158 -4.34 -1.96 5.87
CA ILE A 158 -4.03 -1.94 7.30
C ILE A 158 -3.98 -0.49 7.80
N ASN A 159 -3.35 0.41 7.03
CA ASN A 159 -3.22 1.83 7.34
C ASN A 159 -2.74 2.18 8.76
N THR A 160 -1.78 1.44 9.29
CA THR A 160 -1.27 1.65 10.64
C THR A 160 0.12 2.26 10.64
N LEU A 161 0.33 3.21 11.55
CA LEU A 161 1.64 3.72 11.91
C LEU A 161 2.13 3.01 13.16
N ASN A 162 3.21 2.25 13.01
CA ASN A 162 3.91 1.57 14.10
C ASN A 162 5.24 2.29 14.34
N GLY A 163 5.37 2.95 15.50
CA GLY A 163 6.48 3.88 15.73
C GLY A 163 6.28 5.16 14.92
N ASN A 164 5.89 6.23 15.61
CA ASN A 164 5.77 7.55 15.01
C ASN A 164 7.05 8.31 15.34
N GLY A 165 7.97 8.39 14.37
CA GLY A 165 9.38 8.68 14.60
C GLY A 165 9.63 9.72 15.70
N GLY A 166 10.39 9.31 16.71
CA GLY A 166 10.81 10.17 17.82
C GLY A 166 12.31 10.35 17.81
N THR A 167 12.84 11.00 18.84
CA THR A 167 14.27 10.97 19.14
C THR A 167 14.46 10.18 20.42
N THR A 168 15.22 9.08 20.38
CA THR A 168 15.79 8.49 21.61
C THR A 168 17.26 8.86 21.62
N ASP A 169 17.70 9.56 22.66
CA ASP A 169 19.11 9.95 22.88
C ASP A 169 19.77 10.72 21.71
N GLY A 170 19.03 11.62 21.06
CA GLY A 170 19.55 12.42 19.94
C GLY A 170 19.71 11.66 18.61
N TYR A 171 19.31 10.39 18.58
CA TYR A 171 19.17 9.59 17.37
C TYR A 171 17.70 9.52 16.96
N ALA A 172 17.41 9.67 15.67
CA ALA A 172 16.08 9.48 15.12
C ALA A 172 15.66 8.01 15.31
N THR A 173 14.52 7.77 15.93
CA THR A 173 13.83 6.48 15.83
C THR A 173 12.99 6.54 14.56
N GLY A 174 13.38 5.76 13.56
CA GLY A 174 12.67 5.68 12.28
C GLY A 174 11.25 5.13 12.43
N ILE A 175 10.42 5.34 11.41
CA ILE A 175 9.14 4.64 11.29
C ILE A 175 9.41 3.14 11.21
N SER A 176 8.70 2.32 12.00
CA SER A 176 8.90 0.87 11.97
C SER A 176 8.63 0.33 10.56
N PRO A 177 9.43 -0.64 10.07
CA PRO A 177 9.11 -1.38 8.84
C PRO A 177 7.85 -2.26 8.96
N ALA A 178 7.20 -2.27 10.14
CA ALA A 178 5.86 -2.83 10.33
C ALA A 178 4.74 -1.80 10.16
N SER A 179 5.03 -0.59 9.68
CA SER A 179 4.03 0.43 9.34
C SER A 179 3.51 0.22 7.92
N TYR A 180 2.20 0.25 7.74
CA TYR A 180 1.58 -0.04 6.46
C TYR A 180 0.78 1.16 5.96
N PHE A 181 1.35 1.89 5.02
CA PHE A 181 0.73 2.95 4.25
C PHE A 181 1.52 3.17 2.96
N TYR A 182 0.96 3.90 2.02
CA TYR A 182 1.65 4.34 0.83
C TYR A 182 2.37 5.65 1.10
N ARG A 183 3.50 5.85 0.42
CA ARG A 183 4.18 7.16 0.38
C ARG A 183 4.33 7.63 -1.05
N TYR A 184 4.35 8.94 -1.26
CA TYR A 184 4.46 9.60 -2.54
C TYR A 184 5.46 10.76 -2.47
N ALA A 185 6.30 10.86 -3.49
CA ALA A 185 7.12 12.01 -3.74
C ALA A 185 7.21 12.31 -5.24
N CYS A 186 7.54 13.55 -5.55
CA CYS A 186 7.72 14.02 -6.92
C CYS A 186 9.07 14.72 -7.07
N SER A 187 9.58 14.77 -8.29
CA SER A 187 10.69 15.62 -8.69
C SER A 187 10.23 16.61 -9.76
N ALA A 188 10.74 17.84 -9.71
CA ALA A 188 10.41 18.90 -10.65
C ALA A 188 11.25 18.83 -11.94
N THR A 189 12.48 18.31 -11.89
CA THR A 189 13.40 18.28 -13.04
C THR A 189 14.16 16.94 -13.14
N PRO A 190 13.76 16.01 -14.03
CA PRO A 190 12.54 16.03 -14.83
C PRO A 190 11.28 15.86 -13.95
N LEU A 191 10.13 16.35 -14.44
CA LEU A 191 8.85 16.19 -13.77
C LEU A 191 8.48 14.70 -13.69
N THR A 192 8.68 14.11 -12.52
CA THR A 192 8.55 12.67 -12.29
C THR A 192 7.99 12.41 -10.89
N PHE A 193 7.47 11.21 -10.65
CA PHE A 193 7.02 10.79 -9.33
C PHE A 193 7.44 9.36 -9.01
N GLU A 194 7.36 9.07 -7.71
CA GLU A 194 7.60 7.79 -7.09
C GLU A 194 6.57 7.55 -5.98
N MET A 195 6.06 6.33 -5.91
CA MET A 195 5.23 5.83 -4.82
C MET A 195 5.78 4.51 -4.30
N ASN A 196 5.85 4.37 -2.98
CA ASN A 196 6.40 3.18 -2.34
C ASN A 196 5.40 2.55 -1.36
N ALA A 197 5.44 1.23 -1.23
CA ALA A 197 4.66 0.45 -0.26
C ALA A 197 5.53 -0.64 0.40
N ILE A 198 5.23 -0.99 1.66
CA ILE A 198 5.74 -2.23 2.26
C ILE A 198 4.87 -3.39 1.80
N LEU A 199 5.51 -4.47 1.34
CA LEU A 199 4.85 -5.75 1.11
C LEU A 199 5.06 -6.69 2.30
N GLU A 200 4.04 -7.49 2.60
CA GLU A 200 4.00 -8.36 3.76
C GLU A 200 4.42 -9.80 3.45
N SER A 201 3.88 -10.35 2.36
CA SER A 201 3.91 -11.76 2.04
C SER A 201 5.31 -12.20 1.65
N SER A 202 5.75 -13.35 2.16
CA SER A 202 7.00 -13.98 1.72
C SER A 202 6.97 -14.31 0.22
N ALA A 203 5.77 -14.51 -0.34
CA ALA A 203 5.58 -14.73 -1.78
C ALA A 203 6.03 -13.53 -2.64
N TYR A 204 6.05 -12.32 -2.09
CA TYR A 204 6.45 -11.10 -2.82
C TYR A 204 7.64 -10.36 -2.21
N THR A 205 8.22 -10.90 -1.13
CA THR A 205 9.36 -10.32 -0.42
C THR A 205 10.56 -11.26 -0.32
N THR A 206 10.45 -12.47 -0.88
CA THR A 206 11.54 -13.44 -0.91
C THR A 206 11.48 -14.28 -2.19
N GLY A 207 12.63 -14.86 -2.57
CA GLY A 207 12.71 -15.80 -3.69
C GLY A 207 12.54 -15.13 -5.06
N ALA A 208 12.14 -15.92 -6.05
CA ALA A 208 12.09 -15.49 -7.45
C ALA A 208 10.94 -14.51 -7.76
N ASP A 209 9.89 -14.51 -6.95
CA ASP A 209 8.71 -13.64 -7.10
C ASP A 209 8.79 -12.37 -6.25
N ASP A 210 9.96 -12.07 -5.64
CA ASP A 210 10.16 -10.83 -4.90
C ASP A 210 9.94 -9.62 -5.81
N LYS A 211 8.87 -8.88 -5.51
CA LYS A 211 8.42 -7.74 -6.33
C LYS A 211 9.31 -6.52 -6.14
N ARG A 212 10.02 -6.42 -5.02
CA ARG A 212 10.94 -5.33 -4.68
C ARG A 212 12.30 -5.53 -5.34
N ALA A 213 12.69 -6.79 -5.56
CA ALA A 213 13.91 -7.12 -6.29
C ALA A 213 13.79 -6.88 -7.80
N SER A 214 12.56 -6.80 -8.32
CA SER A 214 12.27 -6.77 -9.76
C SER A 214 11.55 -5.49 -10.22
N ASP A 215 11.28 -4.54 -9.33
CA ASP A 215 10.62 -3.27 -9.68
C ASP A 215 11.55 -2.25 -10.36
N GLY A 216 12.86 -2.43 -10.26
CA GLY A 216 13.88 -1.56 -10.86
C GLY A 216 14.20 -0.31 -10.03
N GLY A 217 13.73 -0.28 -8.77
CA GLY A 217 13.95 0.80 -7.83
C GLY A 217 15.33 0.79 -7.15
N ASN A 218 15.50 1.66 -6.16
CA ASN A 218 16.72 1.80 -5.37
C ASN A 218 16.59 1.23 -3.95
N ASN A 219 15.41 0.77 -3.53
CA ASN A 219 15.17 0.33 -2.17
C ASN A 219 14.59 -1.09 -2.09
N ALA A 220 15.42 -2.05 -1.67
CA ALA A 220 15.01 -3.45 -1.53
C ALA A 220 13.96 -3.69 -0.41
N SER A 221 13.68 -2.70 0.44
CA SER A 221 12.68 -2.81 1.50
C SER A 221 11.26 -2.49 1.00
N PHE A 222 11.14 -1.73 -0.09
CA PHE A 222 9.87 -1.22 -0.59
C PHE A 222 9.56 -1.71 -1.99
N TYR A 223 8.28 -1.82 -2.30
CA TYR A 223 7.82 -1.99 -3.67
C TYR A 223 7.60 -0.60 -4.27
N GLU A 224 8.33 -0.31 -5.34
CA GLU A 224 8.49 1.05 -5.87
C GLU A 224 7.81 1.19 -7.24
N VAL A 225 6.95 2.20 -7.37
CA VAL A 225 6.13 2.42 -8.56
C VAL A 225 6.14 3.90 -8.93
N GLY A 226 6.49 4.21 -10.18
CA GLY A 226 6.59 5.59 -10.62
C GLY A 226 7.11 5.75 -12.04
N THR A 227 7.42 6.98 -12.40
CA THR A 227 8.17 7.34 -13.62
C THR A 227 9.67 7.45 -13.35
N ASN A 228 10.06 7.66 -12.09
CA ASN A 228 11.44 7.58 -11.62
C ASN A 228 11.44 6.97 -10.22
N LEU A 229 12.21 5.90 -10.01
CA LEU A 229 12.21 5.10 -8.77
C LEU A 229 13.45 5.40 -7.90
N LYS A 230 13.95 6.64 -7.97
CA LYS A 230 15.14 7.10 -7.25
C LYS A 230 14.93 8.50 -6.66
N ILE A 231 13.68 8.89 -6.45
CA ILE A 231 13.28 10.14 -5.81
C ILE A 231 13.32 9.95 -4.29
N LEU A 232 12.74 8.87 -3.78
CA LEU A 232 12.82 8.50 -2.36
C LEU A 232 14.14 7.79 -2.07
N ASP A 233 14.58 7.81 -0.81
CA ASP A 233 15.86 7.24 -0.43
C ASP A 233 15.86 5.70 -0.39
N ALA A 234 17.08 5.14 -0.44
CA ALA A 234 17.33 3.72 -0.27
C ALA A 234 17.38 3.31 1.23
N GLY A 235 16.96 4.18 2.14
CA GLY A 235 16.99 3.94 3.59
C GLY A 235 15.92 2.93 4.02
N THR A 236 16.07 2.35 5.20
CA THR A 236 15.07 1.41 5.73
C THR A 236 13.91 2.10 6.43
N ASP A 237 14.00 3.41 6.64
CA ASP A 237 12.95 4.20 7.29
C ASP A 237 11.85 4.54 6.28
N PHE A 238 10.60 4.29 6.67
CA PHE A 238 9.44 4.68 5.89
C PHE A 238 9.22 6.19 5.91
#